data_AF-A0AA51UDQ3-F1
#
_entry.id   AF-A0AA51UDQ3-F1
#
_cell.length_a   1.000
_cell.length_b   1.000
_cell.length_c   1.000
_cell.angle_alpha   90.00
_cell.angle_beta   90.00
_cell.angle_gamma   90.00
#
_symmetry.space_group_name_H-M   'P 1'
#
loop_
_entity.id
_entity.type
_entity.pdbx_description
1 polymer ?
#
loop_
_entity_poly.entity_id
_entity_poly.type
_entity_poly.pdbx_seq_one_letter_code
_entity_poly.pdbx_strand_id
1 'polypeptide(L)'
;MHSENISEKILSLLEKNPGMTTREISEKLSVSESVVEDTLKNMSDIRQKILIVDDEMDALLALKVALEAEGYNIVEAKDGYEAIDKVHSEIPDVILLDLMIPGIDGFEVCKQLKSDSMYNHIPVIMLTARGEVDDKVEGIELGADDYVTKPFNLKELKARIKMILRRNQDI
;
A
#
# COMPACT_ATOMS: atom_id res chain seq x y z
N MET A 1 -27.42 14.68 -0.24
CA MET A 1 -27.80 13.39 -0.84
C MET A 1 -26.67 12.94 -1.74
N HIS A 2 -25.73 12.14 -1.24
CA HIS A 2 -24.67 11.57 -2.07
C HIS A 2 -25.24 10.36 -2.79
N SER A 3 -25.28 10.39 -4.12
CA SER A 3 -25.42 9.16 -4.91
C SER A 3 -24.12 8.39 -4.75
N GLU A 4 -24.14 7.32 -3.96
CA GLU A 4 -23.01 6.37 -3.86
C GLU A 4 -22.54 5.97 -5.27
N ASN A 5 -21.23 6.05 -5.49
CA ASN A 5 -20.58 5.73 -6.77
C ASN A 5 -20.70 4.22 -7.05
N ILE A 6 -20.90 3.82 -8.31
CA ILE A 6 -21.06 2.42 -8.71
C ILE A 6 -19.87 1.57 -8.23
N SER A 7 -18.64 2.11 -8.27
CA SER A 7 -17.43 1.43 -7.79
C SER A 7 -17.50 1.07 -6.30
N GLU A 8 -18.01 1.97 -5.44
CA GLU A 8 -18.15 1.73 -4.00
C GLU A 8 -19.16 0.63 -3.71
N LYS A 9 -20.25 0.59 -4.49
CA LYS A 9 -21.28 -0.45 -4.36
C LYS A 9 -20.77 -1.81 -4.80
N ILE A 10 -19.99 -1.86 -5.88
CA ILE A 10 -19.33 -3.09 -6.34
C ILE A 10 -18.36 -3.59 -5.26
N LEU A 11 -17.55 -2.68 -4.69
CA LEU A 11 -16.61 -3.03 -3.62
C LEU A 11 -17.34 -3.62 -2.39
N SER A 12 -18.39 -2.96 -1.91
CA SER A 12 -19.15 -3.43 -0.75
C SER A 12 -19.82 -4.80 -0.98
N LEU A 13 -20.21 -5.12 -2.22
CA LEU A 13 -20.75 -6.44 -2.57
C LEU A 13 -19.66 -7.52 -2.54
N LEU A 14 -18.48 -7.23 -3.09
CA LEU A 14 -17.34 -8.14 -3.08
C LEU A 14 -16.78 -8.37 -1.67
N GLU A 15 -16.74 -7.34 -0.82
CA GLU A 15 -16.33 -7.49 0.58
C GLU A 15 -17.25 -8.45 1.35
N LYS A 16 -18.56 -8.38 1.08
CA LYS A 16 -19.56 -9.26 1.72
C LYS A 16 -19.55 -10.67 1.13
N ASN A 17 -19.18 -10.81 -0.14
CA ASN A 17 -19.11 -12.10 -0.82
C ASN A 17 -18.01 -12.10 -1.91
N PRO A 18 -16.76 -12.47 -1.56
CA PRO A 18 -15.61 -12.40 -2.45
C PRO A 18 -15.69 -13.29 -3.70
N GLY A 19 -16.61 -14.26 -3.73
CA GLY A 19 -16.82 -15.16 -4.85
C GLY A 19 -17.91 -14.73 -5.83
N MET A 20 -18.49 -13.53 -5.66
CA MET A 20 -19.54 -13.04 -6.56
C MET A 20 -19.05 -12.91 -8.00
N THR A 21 -19.85 -13.44 -8.92
CA THR A 21 -19.65 -13.29 -10.36
C THR A 21 -20.07 -11.91 -10.85
N THR A 22 -19.53 -11.48 -11.98
CA THR A 22 -19.93 -10.22 -12.67
C THR A 22 -21.44 -10.15 -12.90
N ARG A 23 -22.05 -11.26 -13.29
CA ARG A 23 -23.50 -11.41 -13.47
C ARG A 23 -24.29 -11.18 -12.18
N GLU A 24 -23.87 -11.77 -11.06
CA GLU A 24 -24.56 -11.59 -9.78
C GLU A 24 -24.48 -10.13 -9.30
N ILE A 25 -23.35 -9.46 -9.55
CA ILE A 25 -23.16 -8.03 -9.23
C ILE A 25 -24.05 -7.17 -10.14
N SER A 26 -24.10 -7.46 -11.44
CA SER A 26 -24.90 -6.69 -12.41
C SER A 26 -26.40 -6.78 -12.10
N GLU A 27 -26.89 -7.99 -11.76
CA GLU A 27 -28.27 -8.21 -11.34
C GLU A 27 -28.61 -7.43 -10.05
N LYS A 28 -27.74 -7.46 -9.03
CA LYS A 28 -27.97 -6.72 -7.77
C LYS A 28 -27.96 -5.20 -7.95
N LEU A 29 -27.09 -4.69 -8.81
CA LEU A 29 -26.93 -3.24 -9.02
C LEU A 29 -27.84 -2.70 -10.13
N SER A 30 -28.58 -3.55 -10.83
CA SER A 30 -29.43 -3.18 -11.97
C SER A 30 -28.65 -2.45 -13.08
N VAL A 31 -27.44 -2.93 -13.38
CA VAL A 31 -26.57 -2.44 -14.45
C VAL A 31 -26.21 -3.58 -15.42
N SER A 32 -25.60 -3.29 -16.56
CA SER A 32 -25.11 -4.35 -17.46
C SER A 32 -23.82 -4.99 -16.92
N GLU A 33 -23.56 -6.25 -17.27
CA GLU A 33 -22.29 -6.93 -16.96
C GLU A 33 -21.09 -6.15 -17.49
N SER A 34 -21.20 -5.53 -18.66
CA SER A 34 -20.13 -4.68 -19.22
C SER A 34 -19.78 -3.49 -18.33
N VAL A 35 -20.76 -2.85 -17.70
CA VAL A 35 -20.51 -1.75 -16.75
C VAL A 35 -19.78 -2.28 -15.52
N VAL A 36 -20.12 -3.48 -15.05
CA VAL A 36 -19.42 -4.12 -13.93
C VAL A 36 -17.99 -4.48 -14.32
N GLU A 37 -17.77 -5.08 -15.48
CA GLU A 37 -16.44 -5.43 -16.00
C GLU A 37 -15.55 -4.20 -16.18
N ASP A 38 -16.05 -3.16 -16.85
CA ASP A 38 -15.33 -1.90 -17.03
C ASP A 38 -15.06 -1.23 -15.68
N THR A 39 -16.02 -1.24 -14.76
CA THR A 39 -15.83 -0.68 -13.43
C THR A 39 -14.82 -1.50 -12.62
N LEU A 40 -14.88 -2.83 -12.61
CA LEU A 40 -13.90 -3.69 -11.92
C LEU A 40 -12.49 -3.50 -12.48
N LYS A 41 -12.38 -3.34 -13.80
CA LYS A 41 -11.13 -3.05 -14.48
C LYS A 41 -10.60 -1.65 -14.13
N ASN A 42 -11.46 -0.66 -14.01
CA ASN A 42 -11.07 0.67 -13.53
C ASN A 42 -10.90 0.71 -12.01
N MET A 43 -11.49 -0.23 -11.25
CA MET A 43 -11.35 -0.33 -9.80
C MET A 43 -9.96 -0.81 -9.42
N SER A 44 -9.26 -1.57 -10.27
CA SER A 44 -7.83 -1.75 -10.05
C SER A 44 -7.10 -0.41 -10.03
N ASP A 45 -7.56 0.62 -10.74
CA ASP A 45 -6.94 1.95 -10.70
C ASP A 45 -7.39 2.81 -9.50
N ILE A 46 -8.47 2.45 -8.78
CA ILE A 46 -8.90 3.17 -7.57
C ILE A 46 -8.40 2.54 -6.26
N ARG A 47 -7.94 1.28 -6.30
CA ARG A 47 -7.39 0.62 -5.10
C ARG A 47 -6.09 1.31 -4.72
N GLN A 48 -5.98 1.64 -3.43
CA GLN A 48 -4.76 2.22 -2.90
C GLN A 48 -3.58 1.27 -3.14
N LYS A 49 -2.49 1.85 -3.62
CA LYS A 49 -1.28 1.18 -4.04
C LYS A 49 -0.23 1.24 -2.93
N ILE A 50 0.25 0.08 -2.52
CA ILE A 50 1.29 -0.07 -1.52
C ILE A 50 2.54 -0.58 -2.21
N LEU A 51 3.65 0.15 -2.09
CA LEU A 51 4.96 -0.36 -2.45
C LEU A 51 5.55 -1.08 -1.23
N ILE A 52 5.95 -2.34 -1.41
CA ILE A 52 6.69 -3.11 -0.41
C ILE A 52 8.14 -3.25 -0.91
N VAL A 53 9.09 -2.82 -0.09
CA VAL A 53 10.53 -2.90 -0.37
C VAL A 53 11.17 -3.82 0.64
N ASP A 54 11.55 -5.02 0.20
CA ASP A 54 12.13 -6.08 1.04
C ASP A 54 12.87 -7.09 0.13
N ASP A 55 14.09 -7.48 0.46
CA ASP A 55 14.84 -8.46 -0.32
C ASP A 55 14.53 -9.91 0.09
N GLU A 56 13.88 -10.12 1.24
CA GLU A 56 13.43 -11.42 1.72
C GLU A 56 12.14 -11.86 0.99
N MET A 57 12.29 -12.55 -0.15
CA MET A 57 11.19 -12.95 -1.03
C MET A 57 10.01 -13.65 -0.33
N ASP A 58 10.27 -14.50 0.66
CA ASP A 58 9.21 -15.20 1.40
C ASP A 58 8.39 -14.24 2.27
N ALA A 59 9.04 -13.29 2.95
CA ALA A 59 8.39 -12.27 3.76
C ALA A 59 7.57 -11.31 2.88
N LEU A 60 8.16 -10.89 1.76
CA LEU A 60 7.52 -10.05 0.77
C LEU A 60 6.25 -10.72 0.20
N LEU A 61 6.34 -11.98 -0.22
CA LEU A 61 5.19 -12.72 -0.75
C LEU A 61 4.09 -12.88 0.29
N ALA A 62 4.44 -13.22 1.54
CA ALA A 62 3.47 -13.37 2.62
C ALA A 62 2.74 -12.05 2.91
N LEU A 63 3.47 -10.93 2.93
CA LEU A 63 2.90 -9.60 3.18
C LEU A 63 2.03 -9.14 2.01
N LYS A 64 2.48 -9.37 0.76
CA LYS A 64 1.71 -9.11 -0.45
C LYS A 64 0.35 -9.80 -0.40
N VAL A 65 0.32 -11.12 -0.22
CA VAL A 65 -0.92 -11.90 -0.17
C VAL A 65 -1.86 -11.37 0.94
N ALA A 66 -1.28 -11.03 2.09
CA ALA A 66 -2.05 -10.53 3.23
C ALA A 66 -2.68 -9.15 2.98
N LEU A 67 -2.02 -8.27 2.22
CA LEU A 67 -2.49 -6.92 1.92
C LEU A 67 -3.37 -6.87 0.66
N GLU A 68 -3.12 -7.71 -0.34
CA GLU A 68 -4.04 -7.91 -1.48
C GLU A 68 -5.41 -8.40 -1.00
N ALA A 69 -5.44 -9.28 0.01
CA ALA A 69 -6.67 -9.73 0.65
C ALA A 69 -7.43 -8.61 1.40
N GLU A 70 -6.78 -7.47 1.71
CA GLU A 70 -7.43 -6.27 2.25
C GLU A 70 -7.89 -5.30 1.15
N GLY A 71 -7.72 -5.66 -0.13
CA GLY A 71 -8.13 -4.81 -1.24
C GLY A 71 -7.09 -3.76 -1.66
N TYR A 72 -5.81 -3.95 -1.33
CA TYR A 72 -4.73 -3.09 -1.83
C TYR A 72 -4.16 -3.61 -3.14
N ASN A 73 -3.63 -2.69 -3.96
CA ASN A 73 -2.71 -3.03 -5.04
C ASN A 73 -1.29 -3.07 -4.49
N ILE A 74 -0.54 -4.14 -4.78
CA ILE A 74 0.84 -4.25 -4.28
C ILE A 74 1.82 -4.10 -5.43
N VAL A 75 2.79 -3.21 -5.22
CA VAL A 75 4.02 -3.11 -6.01
C VAL A 75 5.15 -3.61 -5.15
N GLU A 76 6.09 -4.31 -5.77
CA GLU A 76 7.22 -4.95 -5.08
C GLU A 76 8.51 -4.30 -5.57
N ALA A 77 9.47 -4.14 -4.67
CA ALA A 77 10.85 -3.84 -4.96
C ALA A 77 11.78 -4.65 -4.03
N LYS A 78 12.94 -5.05 -4.53
CA LYS A 78 13.87 -5.92 -3.79
C LYS A 78 15.16 -5.23 -3.37
N ASP A 79 15.37 -4.00 -3.82
CA ASP A 79 16.53 -3.21 -3.51
C ASP A 79 16.20 -1.72 -3.55
N GLY A 80 17.12 -0.89 -3.05
CA GLY A 80 16.86 0.55 -2.96
C GLY A 80 16.77 1.26 -4.32
N TYR A 81 17.40 0.73 -5.39
CA TYR A 81 17.28 1.32 -6.73
C TYR A 81 15.92 1.02 -7.34
N GLU A 82 15.47 -0.24 -7.26
CA GLU A 82 14.14 -0.65 -7.70
C GLU A 82 13.06 0.13 -6.93
N ALA A 83 13.25 0.36 -5.63
CA ALA A 83 12.31 1.16 -4.83
C ALA A 83 12.11 2.56 -5.41
N ILE A 84 13.20 3.28 -5.71
CA ILE A 84 13.14 4.62 -6.30
C ILE A 84 12.49 4.59 -7.70
N ASP A 85 12.91 3.66 -8.55
CA ASP A 85 12.33 3.50 -9.90
C ASP A 85 10.82 3.22 -9.85
N LYS A 86 10.38 2.36 -8.91
CA LYS A 86 8.96 2.05 -8.70
C LYS A 86 8.17 3.22 -8.16
N VAL A 87 8.73 4.02 -7.26
CA VAL A 87 8.05 5.25 -6.82
C VAL A 87 7.81 6.18 -8.01
N HIS A 88 8.80 6.33 -8.89
CA HIS A 88 8.67 7.17 -10.09
C HIS A 88 7.61 6.66 -11.07
N SER A 89 7.56 5.35 -11.32
CA SER A 89 6.65 4.77 -12.33
C SER A 89 5.24 4.51 -11.81
N GLU A 90 5.10 4.22 -10.51
CA GLU A 90 3.84 3.73 -9.94
C GLU A 90 3.13 4.73 -9.03
N ILE A 91 3.85 5.68 -8.43
CA ILE A 91 3.32 6.69 -7.48
C ILE A 91 2.45 6.03 -6.40
N PRO A 92 3.05 5.23 -5.49
CA PRO A 92 2.29 4.52 -4.46
C PRO A 92 1.66 5.47 -3.45
N ASP A 93 0.56 5.05 -2.83
CA ASP A 93 -0.12 5.78 -1.75
C ASP A 93 0.57 5.59 -0.38
N VAL A 94 1.39 4.55 -0.23
CA VAL A 94 2.23 4.29 0.95
C VAL A 94 3.37 3.34 0.60
N ILE A 95 4.50 3.50 1.29
CA ILE A 95 5.68 2.64 1.14
C ILE A 95 5.93 1.90 2.45
N LEU A 96 6.07 0.58 2.38
CA LEU A 96 6.61 -0.27 3.45
C LEU A 96 8.06 -0.56 3.11
N LEU A 97 9.00 -0.01 3.88
CA LEU A 97 10.41 0.02 3.54
C LEU A 97 11.26 -0.72 4.58
N ASP A 98 11.88 -1.83 4.18
CA ASP A 98 12.98 -2.38 4.97
C ASP A 98 14.24 -1.50 4.81
N LEU A 99 14.99 -1.36 5.90
CA LEU A 99 16.28 -0.68 5.93
C LEU A 99 17.42 -1.57 5.47
N MET A 100 17.31 -2.88 5.71
CA MET A 100 18.36 -3.84 5.42
C MET A 100 18.17 -4.44 4.02
N ILE A 101 18.25 -3.60 3.00
CA ILE A 101 18.09 -3.98 1.60
C ILE A 101 19.41 -3.76 0.83
N PRO A 102 19.66 -4.51 -0.26
CA PRO A 102 20.83 -4.29 -1.08
C PRO A 102 20.72 -2.96 -1.87
N GLY A 103 21.87 -2.52 -2.40
CA GLY A 103 21.95 -1.30 -3.19
C GLY A 103 21.99 -0.04 -2.33
N ILE A 104 20.93 0.77 -2.40
CA ILE A 104 20.77 1.97 -1.57
C ILE A 104 20.17 1.54 -0.23
N ASP A 105 20.81 1.96 0.87
CA ASP A 105 20.32 1.75 2.23
C ASP A 105 18.92 2.36 2.41
N GLY A 106 18.01 1.69 3.14
CA GLY A 106 16.63 2.16 3.26
C GLY A 106 16.47 3.51 3.96
N PHE A 107 17.42 3.92 4.82
CA PHE A 107 17.40 5.30 5.36
C PHE A 107 17.66 6.32 4.25
N GLU A 108 18.60 6.02 3.36
CA GLU A 108 18.92 6.91 2.24
C GLU A 108 17.79 6.92 1.20
N VAL A 109 17.12 5.79 0.94
CA VAL A 109 15.88 5.75 0.14
C VAL A 109 14.82 6.67 0.74
N CYS A 110 14.53 6.53 2.04
CA CYS A 110 13.54 7.38 2.72
C CYS A 110 13.90 8.86 2.61
N LYS A 111 15.15 9.21 2.91
CA LYS A 111 15.65 10.59 2.85
C LYS A 111 15.53 11.20 1.45
N GLN A 112 15.87 10.44 0.40
CA GLN A 112 15.75 10.91 -0.98
C GLN A 112 14.28 11.21 -1.33
N LEU A 113 13.38 10.27 -1.03
CA LEU A 113 11.95 10.45 -1.28
C LEU A 113 11.36 11.63 -0.52
N LYS A 114 11.75 11.81 0.74
CA LYS A 114 11.28 12.92 1.60
C LYS A 114 11.89 14.28 1.24
N SER A 115 13.05 14.28 0.58
CA SER A 115 13.69 15.50 0.07
C SER A 115 13.15 15.95 -1.30
N ASP A 116 12.54 15.03 -2.05
CA ASP A 116 11.96 15.34 -3.35
C ASP A 116 10.53 15.89 -3.22
N SER A 117 10.31 17.11 -3.71
CA SER A 117 8.99 17.75 -3.70
C SER A 117 7.88 16.97 -4.41
N MET A 118 8.24 16.08 -5.34
CA MET A 118 7.27 15.22 -6.04
C MET A 118 6.80 14.05 -5.18
N TYR A 119 7.63 13.54 -4.27
CA TYR A 119 7.38 12.28 -3.56
C TYR A 119 7.27 12.42 -2.04
N ASN A 120 7.64 13.58 -1.47
CA ASN A 120 7.70 13.77 -0.02
C ASN A 120 6.36 13.55 0.71
N HIS A 121 5.25 13.70 0.00
CA HIS A 121 3.90 13.48 0.48
C HIS A 121 3.54 12.01 0.61
N ILE A 122 4.26 11.10 -0.06
CA ILE A 122 4.04 9.67 0.03
C ILE A 122 4.49 9.20 1.42
N PRO A 123 3.60 8.61 2.23
CA PRO A 123 3.94 8.17 3.57
C PRO A 123 4.86 6.95 3.53
N VAL A 124 5.86 6.93 4.41
CA VAL A 124 6.83 5.83 4.54
C VAL A 124 6.67 5.20 5.93
N ILE A 125 6.37 3.90 5.95
CA ILE A 125 6.43 3.08 7.15
C ILE A 125 7.69 2.24 7.06
N MET A 126 8.66 2.48 7.95
CA MET A 126 9.83 1.61 8.06
C MET A 126 9.41 0.28 8.67
N LEU A 127 9.76 -0.83 8.02
CA LEU A 127 9.40 -2.18 8.41
C LEU A 127 10.64 -3.07 8.40
N THR A 128 11.38 -3.12 9.50
CA THR A 128 12.74 -3.66 9.51
C THR A 128 13.06 -4.40 10.81
N ALA A 129 14.09 -5.27 10.80
CA ALA A 129 14.57 -5.92 12.03
C ALA A 129 15.42 -4.99 12.92
N ARG A 130 15.85 -3.82 12.41
CA ARG A 130 16.46 -2.77 13.23
C ARG A 130 15.44 -2.25 14.24
N GLY A 131 15.74 -2.43 15.51
CA GLY A 131 14.77 -2.33 16.60
C GLY A 131 15.21 -1.46 17.76
N GLU A 132 16.45 -0.98 17.72
CA GLU A 132 17.00 -0.13 18.78
C GLU A 132 16.29 1.22 18.80
N VAL A 133 16.32 1.88 19.95
CA VAL A 133 15.65 3.18 20.10
C VAL A 133 16.26 4.21 19.15
N ASP A 134 17.60 4.20 19.00
CA ASP A 134 18.30 5.13 18.13
C ASP A 134 17.94 4.93 16.66
N ASP A 135 17.79 3.67 16.20
CA ASP A 135 17.34 3.35 14.84
C ASP A 135 15.95 3.96 14.55
N LYS A 136 15.05 3.88 15.53
CA LYS A 136 13.67 4.39 15.41
C LYS A 136 13.66 5.90 15.39
N VAL A 137 14.45 6.53 16.25
CA VAL A 137 14.57 7.99 16.31
C VAL A 137 15.14 8.51 14.99
N GLU A 138 16.24 7.92 14.50
CA GLU A 138 16.86 8.28 13.23
C GLU A 138 15.86 8.16 12.06
N GLY A 139 15.12 7.06 11.99
CA GLY A 139 14.12 6.86 10.93
C GLY A 139 13.04 7.93 10.89
N ILE A 140 12.49 8.30 12.06
CA ILE A 140 11.48 9.35 12.15
C ILE A 140 12.07 10.73 11.84
N GLU A 141 13.29 11.03 12.30
CA GLU A 141 13.98 12.30 12.00
C GLU A 141 14.31 12.47 10.51
N LEU A 142 14.55 11.37 9.79
CA LEU A 142 14.71 11.36 8.34
C LEU A 142 13.40 11.53 7.57
N GLY A 143 12.27 11.55 8.27
CA GLY A 143 10.96 11.85 7.71
C GLY A 143 10.05 10.63 7.52
N ALA A 144 10.39 9.46 8.05
CA ALA A 144 9.45 8.35 8.10
C ALA A 144 8.21 8.72 8.93
N ASP A 145 7.05 8.27 8.47
CA ASP A 145 5.76 8.59 9.10
C ASP A 145 5.39 7.59 10.20
N ASP A 146 5.93 6.38 10.14
CA ASP A 146 5.83 5.35 11.18
C ASP A 146 7.02 4.39 11.12
N TYR A 147 7.23 3.63 12.21
CA TYR A 147 8.31 2.66 12.33
C TYR A 147 7.81 1.39 13.03
N VAL A 148 7.98 0.25 12.37
CA VAL A 148 7.53 -1.06 12.84
C VAL A 148 8.71 -2.05 12.81
N THR A 149 9.04 -2.62 13.95
CA THR A 149 10.14 -3.60 14.07
C THR A 149 9.65 -5.02 13.75
N LYS A 150 10.43 -5.77 12.96
CA LYS A 150 10.26 -7.21 12.76
C LYS A 150 10.77 -7.99 14.00
N PRO A 151 10.08 -9.05 14.45
CA PRO A 151 8.79 -9.55 13.96
C PRO A 151 7.63 -8.66 14.43
N PHE A 152 6.63 -8.50 13.56
CA PHE A 152 5.48 -7.63 13.82
C PHE A 152 4.16 -8.42 13.83
N ASN A 153 3.14 -7.82 14.43
CA ASN A 153 1.78 -8.34 14.34
C ASN A 153 1.11 -7.83 13.05
N LEU A 154 0.69 -8.73 12.16
CA LEU A 154 0.06 -8.37 10.89
C LEU A 154 -1.23 -7.54 11.06
N LYS A 155 -2.03 -7.78 12.12
CA LYS A 155 -3.24 -6.99 12.38
C LYS A 155 -2.88 -5.56 12.79
N GLU A 156 -1.80 -5.39 13.55
CA GLU A 156 -1.30 -4.07 13.94
C GLU A 156 -0.77 -3.31 12.72
N LEU A 157 0.05 -3.95 11.89
CA LEU A 157 0.58 -3.34 10.66
C LEU A 157 -0.57 -2.88 9.73
N LYS A 158 -1.59 -3.73 9.52
CA LYS A 158 -2.79 -3.37 8.74
C LYS A 158 -3.52 -2.16 9.33
N ALA A 159 -3.63 -2.07 10.66
CA ALA A 159 -4.26 -0.92 11.31
C ALA A 159 -3.45 0.37 11.11
N ARG A 160 -2.12 0.30 11.20
CA ARG A 160 -1.20 1.42 10.95
C ARG A 160 -1.28 1.91 9.50
N ILE A 161 -1.26 1.00 8.53
CA ILE A 161 -1.46 1.30 7.10
C ILE A 161 -2.80 2.01 6.88
N LYS A 162 -3.91 1.47 7.41
CA LYS A 162 -5.23 2.10 7.28
C LYS A 162 -5.27 3.51 7.90
N MET A 163 -4.58 3.70 9.03
CA MET A 163 -4.51 4.99 9.71
C MET A 163 -3.72 6.02 8.88
N ILE A 164 -2.59 5.63 8.31
CA ILE A 164 -1.73 6.53 7.52
C ILE A 164 -2.43 6.96 6.23
N LEU A 165 -3.06 5.99 5.55
CA LEU A 165 -3.77 6.22 4.30
C LEU A 165 -4.99 7.13 4.47
N ARG A 166 -5.65 7.11 5.64
CA ARG A 166 -6.76 8.03 5.94
C ARG A 166 -6.29 9.47 6.12
N ARG A 167 -5.15 9.69 6.79
CA ARG A 167 -4.62 11.03 7.05
C ARG A 167 -4.32 11.82 5.77
N ASN A 168 -3.92 11.11 4.71
CA ASN A 168 -3.57 11.72 3.44
C ASN A 168 -4.76 11.96 2.51
N GLN A 169 -5.96 11.51 2.88
CA GLN A 169 -7.19 11.81 2.13
C GLN A 169 -7.87 13.11 2.58
N ASP A 170 -7.52 13.63 3.77
CA ASP A 170 -8.17 14.77 4.41
C ASP A 170 -7.41 16.11 4.23
N ILE A 171 -6.40 16.15 3.34
CA ILE A 171 -5.56 17.34 3.08
C ILE A 171 -5.77 17.86 1.66
#